data_AF-A0A965FMJ9-F1
#
_entry.id   AF-A0A965FMJ9-F1
#
_cell.length_a   1.000
_cell.length_b   1.000
_cell.length_c   1.000
_cell.angle_alpha   90.00
_cell.angle_beta   90.00
_cell.angle_gamma   90.00
#
_symmetry.space_group_name_H-M   'P 1'
#
loop_
_entity.id
_entity.type
_entity.pdbx_description
1 polymer ?
#
loop_
_entity_poly.entity_id
_entity_poly.type
_entity_poly.pdbx_seq_one_letter_code
_entity_poly.pdbx_strand_id
1 'polypeptide(L)'
;MPNLAANLTLMFNEVDFLDRFAAAAKAGFKGVEFLFPYDYDKNVLKQKLAENNLSLVLHNMPAGNWANGERGIGCHADRVAEFEDGVDRAIDYATTLGCKQLNCLAG
;
A
#
# COMPACT_ATOMS: atom_id res chain seq x y z
N MET A 1 -7.71 -17.22 -17.05
CA MET A 1 -7.15 -17.52 -15.71
C MET A 1 -7.19 -16.24 -14.89
N PRO A 2 -7.35 -16.30 -13.55
CA PRO A 2 -7.37 -15.11 -12.71
C PRO A 2 -5.99 -14.42 -12.70
N ASN A 3 -5.99 -13.09 -12.60
CA ASN A 3 -4.78 -12.32 -12.35
C ASN A 3 -4.55 -12.26 -10.83
N LEU A 4 -3.42 -12.80 -10.36
CA LEU A 4 -3.07 -12.82 -8.95
C LEU A 4 -2.11 -11.68 -8.60
N ALA A 5 -2.30 -11.06 -7.44
CA ALA A 5 -1.40 -10.09 -6.85
C ALA A 5 -0.76 -10.68 -5.59
N ALA A 6 0.55 -10.48 -5.40
CA ALA A 6 1.22 -10.87 -4.16
C ALA A 6 1.02 -9.79 -3.10
N ASN A 7 0.57 -10.16 -1.91
CA ASN A 7 0.50 -9.24 -0.78
C ASN A 7 1.86 -9.17 -0.08
N LEU A 8 2.62 -8.09 -0.29
CA LEU A 8 3.98 -7.92 0.21
C LEU A 8 4.04 -7.63 1.72
N THR A 9 2.90 -7.36 2.37
CA THR A 9 2.85 -7.29 3.83
C THR A 9 2.84 -8.70 4.44
N LEU A 10 2.20 -9.67 3.78
CA LEU A 10 2.01 -11.03 4.29
C LEU A 10 2.99 -12.05 3.68
N MET A 11 3.49 -11.79 2.48
CA MET A 11 4.38 -12.68 1.72
C MET A 11 5.79 -12.08 1.62
N PHE A 12 6.77 -12.96 1.37
CA PHE A 12 8.18 -12.58 1.21
C PHE A 12 8.78 -11.90 2.45
N ASN A 13 8.31 -12.30 3.65
CA ASN A 13 8.77 -11.76 4.93
C ASN A 13 10.19 -12.26 5.32
N GLU A 14 10.79 -13.13 4.51
CA GLU A 14 12.18 -13.57 4.64
C GLU A 14 13.19 -12.48 4.23
N VAL A 15 12.73 -11.40 3.59
CA VAL A 15 13.54 -10.24 3.19
C VAL A 15 12.89 -8.91 3.59
N ASP A 16 13.69 -7.86 3.60
CA ASP A 16 13.23 -6.49 3.85
C ASP A 16 12.21 -6.03 2.81
N PHE A 17 11.31 -5.12 3.20
CA PHE A 17 10.14 -4.75 2.40
C PHE A 17 10.46 -4.35 0.95
N LEU A 18 11.50 -3.54 0.75
CA LEU A 18 11.89 -3.06 -0.58
C LEU A 18 12.44 -4.17 -1.49
N ASP A 19 12.94 -5.28 -0.93
CA ASP A 19 13.44 -6.43 -1.68
C ASP A 19 12.31 -7.41 -2.06
N ARG A 20 11.14 -7.29 -1.43
CA ARG A 20 9.96 -8.13 -1.72
C ARG A 20 9.41 -7.92 -3.12
N PHE A 21 9.59 -6.74 -3.70
CA PHE A 21 9.21 -6.45 -5.09
C PHE A 21 9.94 -7.37 -6.06
N ALA A 22 11.27 -7.52 -5.89
CA ALA A 22 12.06 -8.43 -6.72
C ALA A 22 11.70 -9.90 -6.47
N ALA A 23 11.45 -10.27 -5.21
CA ALA A 23 11.00 -11.62 -4.86
C ALA A 23 9.66 -11.98 -5.52
N ALA A 24 8.68 -11.08 -5.48
CA ALA A 24 7.38 -11.28 -6.11
C ALA A 24 7.48 -11.40 -7.64
N ALA A 25 8.24 -10.53 -8.29
CA ALA A 25 8.46 -10.61 -9.74
C ALA A 25 9.16 -11.91 -10.15
N LYS A 26 10.17 -12.36 -9.39
CA LYS A 26 10.88 -13.63 -9.61
C LYS A 26 9.94 -14.83 -9.44
N ALA A 27 8.98 -14.75 -8.53
CA ALA A 27 7.95 -15.77 -8.34
C ALA A 27 6.85 -15.75 -9.43
N GLY A 28 6.93 -14.83 -10.40
CA GLY A 28 6.05 -14.76 -11.56
C GLY A 28 4.85 -13.83 -11.40
N PHE A 29 4.72 -13.12 -10.28
CA PHE A 29 3.65 -12.13 -10.10
C PHE A 29 3.84 -10.93 -11.03
N LYS A 30 2.71 -10.35 -11.44
CA LYS A 30 2.64 -9.10 -12.21
C LYS A 30 1.94 -7.98 -11.43
N GLY A 31 1.12 -8.34 -10.46
CA GLY A 31 0.52 -7.43 -9.50
C GLY A 31 1.10 -7.62 -8.11
N VAL A 32 1.19 -6.53 -7.36
CA VAL A 32 1.47 -6.56 -5.91
C VAL A 32 0.47 -5.69 -5.18
N GLU A 33 0.27 -5.97 -3.89
CA GLU A 33 -0.45 -5.12 -2.95
C GLU A 33 0.30 -5.11 -1.61
N PHE A 34 0.02 -4.14 -0.76
CA PHE A 34 0.52 -4.06 0.61
C PHE A 34 -0.35 -3.10 1.42
N LEU A 35 -0.33 -3.23 2.76
CA LEU A 35 -1.20 -2.42 3.62
C LEU A 35 -0.86 -0.92 3.53
N PHE A 36 0.35 -0.52 3.91
CA PHE A 36 0.67 0.89 4.12
C PHE A 36 2.02 1.26 3.50
N PRO A 37 2.07 2.21 2.54
CA PRO A 37 3.32 2.67 1.94
C PRO A 37 4.03 3.79 2.72
N TYR A 38 3.39 4.33 3.76
CA TYR A 38 3.65 5.67 4.31
C TYR A 38 5.00 5.87 4.99
N ASP A 39 5.70 4.79 5.34
CA ASP A 39 7.07 4.84 5.89
C ASP A 39 8.15 4.93 4.81
N TYR A 40 7.77 4.83 3.54
CA TYR A 40 8.67 4.86 2.39
C TYR A 40 8.37 6.06 1.49
N ASP A 41 9.41 6.61 0.88
CA ASP A 41 9.25 7.61 -0.17
C ASP A 41 8.53 6.99 -1.37
N LYS A 42 7.46 7.63 -1.83
CA LYS A 42 6.64 7.17 -2.95
C LYS A 42 7.44 6.99 -4.26
N ASN A 43 8.49 7.77 -4.49
CA ASN A 43 9.34 7.63 -5.68
C ASN A 43 10.25 6.40 -5.59
N VAL A 44 10.71 6.04 -4.39
CA VAL A 44 11.45 4.78 -4.17
C VAL A 44 10.55 3.59 -4.46
N LEU A 45 9.30 3.62 -3.98
CA LEU A 45 8.32 2.57 -4.29
C LEU A 45 8.00 2.51 -5.79
N LYS A 46 7.82 3.65 -6.45
CA LYS A 46 7.62 3.75 -7.90
C LYS A 46 8.79 3.13 -8.67
N GLN A 47 10.03 3.41 -8.25
CA GLN A 47 11.22 2.82 -8.85
C GLN A 47 11.22 1.30 -8.69
N LYS A 48 10.92 0.78 -7.49
CA LYS A 48 10.83 -0.68 -7.25
C LYS A 48 9.77 -1.36 -8.09
N LEU A 49 8.61 -0.74 -8.29
CA LEU A 49 7.58 -1.25 -9.20
C LEU A 49 8.09 -1.31 -10.65
N ALA A 50 8.72 -0.23 -11.12
CA ALA A 50 9.24 -0.12 -12.49
C ALA A 50 10.37 -1.12 -12.77
N GLU A 51 11.37 -1.21 -11.89
CA GLU A 51 12.52 -2.13 -12.01
C GLU A 51 12.09 -3.60 -12.12
N ASN A 52 10.97 -3.96 -11.48
CA ASN A 52 10.47 -5.32 -11.40
C ASN A 52 9.28 -5.60 -12.33
N ASN A 53 8.88 -4.62 -13.16
CA ASN A 53 7.72 -4.70 -14.05
C ASN A 53 6.44 -5.16 -13.32
N LEU A 54 6.17 -4.52 -12.17
CA LEU A 54 5.03 -4.81 -11.32
C LEU A 54 4.02 -3.65 -11.34
N SER A 55 2.74 -3.99 -11.26
CA SER A 55 1.66 -3.04 -11.03
C SER A 55 1.21 -3.08 -9.56
N LEU A 56 1.02 -1.92 -8.93
CA LEU A 56 0.40 -1.85 -7.62
C LEU A 56 -1.12 -1.92 -7.75
N VAL A 57 -1.71 -2.99 -7.21
CA VAL A 57 -3.15 -3.29 -7.33
C VAL A 57 -3.96 -2.61 -6.23
N LEU A 58 -3.44 -2.61 -5.00
CA LEU A 58 -4.14 -2.07 -3.83
C LEU A 58 -3.15 -1.61 -2.76
N HIS A 59 -3.50 -0.53 -2.07
CA HIS A 59 -3.03 -0.24 -0.72
C HIS A 59 -4.12 0.43 0.12
N ASN A 60 -3.90 0.52 1.42
CA ASN A 60 -4.83 1.17 2.34
C ASN A 60 -4.53 2.67 2.49
N MET A 61 -5.55 3.43 2.83
CA MET A 61 -5.43 4.79 3.40
C MET A 61 -4.70 4.77 4.76
N PRO A 62 -4.23 5.91 5.30
CA PRO A 62 -3.73 5.98 6.67
C PRO A 62 -4.77 5.44 7.66
N ALA A 63 -4.31 4.66 8.64
CA ALA A 63 -5.17 3.88 9.54
C ALA A 63 -5.08 4.34 11.01
N GLY A 64 -4.63 5.58 11.23
CA GLY A 64 -4.36 6.11 12.56
C GLY A 64 -3.11 5.49 13.22
N ASN A 65 -3.09 5.49 14.56
CA ASN A 65 -2.05 4.91 15.39
C ASN A 65 -2.20 3.38 15.47
N TRP A 66 -1.71 2.71 14.44
CA TRP A 66 -1.73 1.25 14.35
C TRP A 66 -1.08 0.55 15.54
N ALA A 67 0.01 1.13 16.07
CA ALA A 67 0.76 0.61 17.22
C ALA A 67 -0.04 0.68 18.53
N ASN A 68 -0.94 1.66 18.65
CA ASN A 68 -1.86 1.79 19.79
C ASN A 68 -3.21 1.09 19.57
N GLY A 69 -3.31 0.22 18.56
CA GLY A 69 -4.48 -0.63 18.34
C GLY A 69 -5.51 -0.09 17.35
N GLU A 70 -5.31 1.09 16.76
CA GLU A 70 -6.24 1.64 15.75
C GLU A 70 -6.20 0.80 14.47
N ARG A 71 -7.34 0.68 13.78
CA ARG A 71 -7.53 -0.17 12.60
C ARG A 71 -8.31 0.55 11.50
N GLY A 72 -8.03 1.84 11.31
CA GLY A 72 -8.82 2.75 10.50
C GLY A 72 -9.37 3.89 11.34
N ILE A 73 -9.89 4.92 10.66
CA ILE A 73 -10.56 6.06 11.29
C ILE A 73 -11.79 6.53 10.47
N GLY A 74 -12.17 5.78 9.43
CA GLY A 74 -13.20 6.17 8.47
C GLY A 74 -14.62 6.28 9.05
N CYS A 75 -14.89 5.74 10.25
CA CYS A 75 -16.17 5.90 10.94
C CYS A 75 -16.12 6.83 12.19
N HIS A 76 -14.99 7.48 12.46
CA HIS A 76 -14.84 8.40 13.59
C HIS A 76 -15.33 9.82 13.26
N ALA A 77 -16.50 10.19 13.77
CA ALA A 77 -17.14 11.48 13.51
C ALA A 77 -16.37 12.69 14.07
N ASP A 78 -15.49 12.48 15.05
CA ASP A 78 -14.65 13.49 15.68
C ASP A 78 -13.27 13.66 15.01
N ARG A 79 -12.96 12.85 13.99
CA ARG A 79 -11.65 12.83 13.31
C ARG A 79 -11.73 13.13 11.81
N VAL A 80 -12.78 13.83 11.37
CA VAL A 80 -13.02 14.15 9.96
C VAL A 80 -11.83 14.87 9.31
N ALA A 81 -11.25 15.88 9.98
CA ALA A 81 -10.10 16.61 9.44
C ALA A 81 -8.86 15.71 9.23
N GLU A 82 -8.58 14.82 10.20
CA GLU A 82 -7.49 13.84 10.05
C GLU A 82 -7.76 12.85 8.91
N PHE A 83 -9.01 12.45 8.74
CA PHE A 83 -9.42 11.61 7.62
C PHE A 83 -9.24 12.31 6.27
N GLU A 84 -9.64 13.58 6.15
CA GLU A 84 -9.46 14.39 4.93
C GLU A 84 -7.96 14.52 4.56
N ASP A 85 -7.10 14.84 5.52
CA ASP A 85 -5.64 14.86 5.33
C ASP A 85 -5.12 13.48 4.88
N GLY A 86 -5.69 12.40 5.44
CA GLY A 86 -5.37 11.03 5.06
C GLY A 86 -5.80 10.67 3.64
N VAL A 87 -6.93 11.20 3.16
CA VAL A 87 -7.40 11.06 1.76
C VAL A 87 -6.40 11.69 0.81
N ASP A 88 -5.98 12.93 1.06
CA ASP A 88 -5.02 13.63 0.21
C ASP A 88 -3.70 12.87 0.12
N ARG A 89 -3.18 12.39 1.26
CA ARG A 89 -1.95 11.59 1.30
C ARG A 89 -2.11 10.26 0.55
N ALA A 90 -3.23 9.58 0.69
CA ALA A 90 -3.48 8.31 0.00
C ALA A 90 -3.57 8.51 -1.52
N ILE A 91 -4.24 9.58 -1.98
CA ILE A 91 -4.35 9.94 -3.40
C ILE A 91 -2.99 10.30 -3.99
N ASP A 92 -2.14 11.03 -3.25
CA ASP A 92 -0.79 11.38 -3.69
C ASP A 92 0.09 10.14 -3.94
N TYR A 93 0.05 9.16 -3.03
CA TYR A 93 0.73 7.89 -3.21
C TYR A 93 0.12 7.08 -4.35
N ALA A 94 -1.20 6.91 -4.38
CA ALA A 94 -1.89 6.17 -5.44
C ALA A 94 -1.58 6.72 -6.84
N THR A 95 -1.63 8.05 -7.00
CA THR A 95 -1.29 8.74 -8.25
C THR A 95 0.15 8.47 -8.67
N THR A 96 1.10 8.59 -7.73
CA THR A 96 2.52 8.38 -8.02
C THR A 96 2.84 6.92 -8.40
N LEU A 97 2.16 5.97 -7.76
CA LEU A 97 2.38 4.53 -7.92
C LEU A 97 1.52 3.90 -9.02
N GLY A 98 0.62 4.68 -9.65
CA GLY A 98 -0.32 4.19 -10.65
C GLY A 98 -1.39 3.26 -10.09
N CYS A 99 -1.63 3.29 -8.77
CA CYS A 99 -2.65 2.48 -8.11
C CYS A 99 -4.02 3.13 -8.28
N LYS A 100 -5.01 2.36 -8.76
CA LYS A 100 -6.36 2.88 -9.07
C LYS A 100 -7.39 2.59 -7.98
N GLN A 101 -6.99 1.86 -6.94
CA GLN A 101 -7.88 1.37 -5.90
C GLN A 101 -7.23 1.59 -4.54
N LEU A 102 -8.01 2.16 -3.62
CA LEU A 102 -7.63 2.38 -2.24
C LEU A 102 -8.63 1.67 -1.33
N ASN A 103 -8.13 1.09 -0.25
CA ASN A 103 -8.98 0.55 0.80
C ASN A 103 -9.06 1.54 1.97
N CYS A 104 -10.29 1.96 2.29
CA CYS A 104 -10.60 2.78 3.46
C CYS A 104 -11.00 1.86 4.61
N LEU A 105 -10.15 1.76 5.63
CA LEU A 105 -10.49 1.01 6.83
C LEU A 105 -11.46 1.83 7.70
N ALA A 106 -12.56 1.21 8.10
CA ALA A 106 -13.59 1.85 8.90
C ALA A 106 -13.05 2.28 10.28
N GLY A 107 -12.47 1.32 11.02
CA GLY A 107 -11.75 1.48 12.30
C GLY A 107 -12.46 2.26 13.39
#